data_AF-A0A382VVN8-F1
#
_entry.id   AF-A0A382VVN8-F1
#
_cell.length_a   1.000
_cell.length_b   1.000
_cell.length_c   1.000
_cell.angle_alpha   90.00
_cell.angle_beta   90.00
_cell.angle_gamma   90.00
#
_symmetry.space_group_name_H-M   'P 1'
#
loop_
_entity.id
_entity.type
_entity.pdbx_description
1 polymer ?
#
loop_
_entity_poly.entity_id
_entity_poly.type
_entity_poly.pdbx_seq_one_letter_code
_entity_poly.pdbx_strand_id
1 'polypeptide(L)'
;MLLKASEQKLQNEFKVGGRYAKYVLVVLVIVYIFNFIDRQILSILAEDIKADLGISDAEIGFLYGTAFAVFYAVFGLPLGRLA
;
A
#
# COMPACT_ATOMS: atom_id res chain seq x y z
N MET A 1 43.12 5.54 -16.68
CA MET A 1 42.14 5.30 -17.77
C MET A 1 41.10 4.24 -17.38
N LEU A 2 41.51 3.11 -16.79
CA LEU A 2 40.60 2.02 -16.37
C LEU A 2 39.62 2.38 -15.23
N LEU A 3 39.99 3.31 -14.34
CA LEU A 3 39.12 3.74 -13.23
C LEU A 3 37.92 4.60 -13.68
N LYS A 4 38.10 5.45 -14.70
CA LYS A 4 37.01 6.26 -15.26
C LYS A 4 35.94 5.40 -15.95
N ALA A 5 36.35 4.28 -16.54
CA ALA A 5 35.44 3.35 -17.20
C ALA A 5 34.58 2.56 -16.20
N SER A 6 35.08 2.25 -15.00
CA SER A 6 34.26 1.59 -13.95
C SER A 6 33.28 2.56 -13.29
N GLU A 7 33.68 3.81 -13.05
CA GLU A 7 32.78 4.85 -12.52
C GLU A 7 31.62 5.16 -13.49
N GLN A 8 31.89 5.20 -14.79
CA GLN A 8 30.89 5.49 -15.81
C GLN A 8 29.96 4.30 -16.11
N LYS A 9 30.38 3.08 -15.76
CA LYS A 9 29.54 1.86 -15.82
C LYS A 9 28.59 1.80 -14.62
N LEU A 10 29.05 2.20 -13.42
CA LEU A 10 28.22 2.35 -12.22
C LEU A 10 27.15 3.45 -12.36
N GLN A 11 27.47 4.56 -13.04
CA GLN A 11 26.49 5.62 -13.30
C GLN A 11 25.46 5.28 -14.40
N ASN A 12 25.75 4.32 -15.27
CA ASN A 12 24.83 3.90 -16.35
C ASN A 12 23.89 2.75 -15.96
N GLU A 13 24.06 2.14 -14.80
CA GLU A 13 23.28 0.94 -14.41
C GLU A 13 21.89 1.23 -13.83
N PHE A 14 21.58 2.48 -13.47
CA PHE A 14 20.24 2.86 -13.00
C PHE A 14 19.77 4.17 -13.63
N LYS A 15 19.29 4.11 -14.88
CA LYS A 15 18.49 5.20 -15.46
C LYS A 15 17.10 5.26 -14.79
N VAL A 16 17.06 5.70 -13.54
CA VAL A 16 15.81 6.07 -12.86
C VAL A 16 15.24 7.29 -13.60
N GLY A 17 14.09 7.13 -14.26
CA GLY A 17 13.45 8.21 -15.02
C GLY A 17 13.06 7.90 -16.47
N GLY A 18 13.26 6.67 -16.96
CA GLY A 18 12.75 6.23 -18.26
C GLY A 18 11.21 6.22 -18.36
N ARG A 19 10.66 6.17 -19.59
CA ARG A 19 9.19 6.08 -19.83
C ARG A 19 8.54 4.92 -19.07
N TYR A 20 9.27 3.80 -18.94
CA TYR A 20 8.85 2.66 -18.13
C TYR A 20 8.76 2.99 -16.63
N ALA A 21 9.76 3.67 -16.05
CA ALA A 21 9.71 4.09 -14.65
C ALA A 21 8.56 5.05 -14.37
N LYS A 22 8.25 5.97 -15.29
CA LYS A 22 7.08 6.86 -15.19
C LYS A 22 5.76 6.10 -15.29
N TYR A 23 5.68 5.09 -16.15
CA TYR A 23 4.51 4.21 -16.24
C TYR A 23 4.30 3.44 -14.93
N VAL A 24 5.34 2.77 -14.43
CA VAL A 24 5.31 2.05 -13.15
C VAL A 24 4.92 2.98 -12.00
N LEU A 25 5.45 4.21 -11.97
CA LEU A 25 5.07 5.21 -10.99
C LEU A 25 3.56 5.53 -11.05
N VAL A 26 3.01 5.80 -12.23
CA VAL A 26 1.57 6.10 -12.38
C VAL A 26 0.72 4.91 -11.94
N VAL A 27 1.11 3.68 -12.30
CA VAL A 27 0.42 2.47 -11.84
C VAL A 27 0.48 2.34 -10.32
N LEU A 28 1.65 2.52 -9.71
CA LEU A 28 1.80 2.49 -8.25
C LEU A 28 0.96 3.57 -7.57
N VAL A 29 0.88 4.77 -8.14
CA VAL A 29 0.04 5.86 -7.63
C VAL A 29 -1.44 5.48 -7.69
N ILE A 30 -1.91 4.91 -8.81
CA ILE A 30 -3.31 4.47 -8.95
C ILE A 30 -3.62 3.35 -7.94
N VAL A 31 -2.75 2.34 -7.84
CA VAL A 31 -2.89 1.25 -6.86
C VAL A 31 -2.92 1.80 -5.44
N TYR A 32 -2.10 2.80 -5.13
CA TYR A 32 -2.08 3.46 -3.83
C TYR A 32 -3.37 4.24 -3.56
N ILE A 33 -3.92 4.94 -4.55
CA ILE A 33 -5.22 5.62 -4.45
C ILE A 33 -6.32 4.60 -4.12
N PHE A 34 -6.37 3.46 -4.82
CA PHE A 34 -7.34 2.41 -4.51
C PHE A 34 -7.14 1.83 -3.12
N ASN A 35 -5.89 1.58 -2.70
CA ASN A 35 -5.61 1.13 -1.33
C ASN A 35 -6.12 2.13 -0.27
N PHE A 36 -6.08 3.43 -0.58
CA PHE A 36 -6.60 4.46 0.30
C PHE A 36 -8.12 4.50 0.32
N ILE A 37 -8.77 4.39 -0.84
CA ILE A 37 -10.24 4.36 -0.95
C ILE A 37 -10.83 3.15 -0.21
N ASP A 38 -10.23 1.96 -0.37
CA ASP A 38 -10.67 0.73 0.32
C ASP A 38 -10.63 0.86 1.85
N ARG A 39 -9.68 1.63 2.40
CA ARG A 39 -9.65 1.92 3.85
C ARG A 39 -10.76 2.88 4.28
N GLN A 40 -11.16 3.79 3.40
CA GLN A 40 -12.07 4.89 3.72
C GLN A 40 -13.53 4.51 3.52
N ILE A 41 -13.82 3.60 2.59
CA ILE A 41 -15.18 3.14 2.32
C ILE A 41 -15.81 2.47 3.56
N LEU A 42 -15.02 1.73 4.33
CA LEU A 42 -15.51 1.10 5.57
C LEU A 42 -15.90 2.13 6.64
N SER A 43 -15.21 3.27 6.71
CA SER A 43 -15.57 4.35 7.64
C SER A 43 -16.83 5.09 7.21
N ILE A 44 -17.10 5.17 5.89
CA ILE A 44 -18.30 5.80 5.35
C ILE A 44 -19.51 4.88 5.56
N LEU A 45 -19.35 3.58 5.30
CA LEU A 45 -20.42 2.58 5.45
C LEU A 45 -20.59 2.12 6.90
N ALA A 46 -19.79 2.61 7.86
CA ALA A 46 -19.85 2.15 9.25
C ALA A 46 -21.23 2.36 9.88
N GLU A 47 -21.87 3.51 9.64
CA GLU A 47 -23.23 3.78 10.14
C GLU A 47 -24.28 2.88 9.47
N ASP A 48 -24.17 2.67 8.16
CA ASP A 48 -25.09 1.80 7.41
C ASP A 48 -24.97 0.34 7.88
N ILE A 49 -23.75 -0.18 8.01
CA ILE A 49 -23.47 -1.54 8.50
C ILE A 49 -23.98 -1.71 9.94
N LYS A 50 -23.80 -0.69 10.79
CA LYS A 50 -24.30 -0.69 12.16
C LYS A 50 -25.82 -0.78 12.20
N ALA A 51 -26.51 -0.01 11.35
CA ALA A 51 -27.96 -0.01 11.26
C ALA A 51 -28.51 -1.33 10.70
N ASP A 52 -27.84 -1.92 9.71
CA ASP A 52 -28.29 -3.14 9.02
C ASP A 52 -28.03 -4.41 9.86
N LEU A 53 -26.94 -4.44 10.65
CA LEU A 53 -26.58 -5.57 11.51
C LEU A 53 -27.01 -5.41 12.98
N GLY A 54 -27.48 -4.23 13.39
CA GLY A 54 -27.94 -3.96 14.77
C GLY A 54 -26.83 -4.03 15.83
N ILE A 55 -25.57 -3.87 15.42
CA ILE A 55 -24.38 -3.98 16.28
C ILE A 55 -24.04 -2.65 16.97
N SER A 56 -23.33 -2.71 18.09
CA SER A 56 -22.93 -1.54 18.87
C SER A 56 -21.67 -0.86 18.31
N ASP A 57 -21.41 0.40 18.69
CA ASP A 57 -20.21 1.15 18.28
C ASP A 57 -18.90 0.46 18.67
N ALA A 58 -18.91 -0.29 19.77
CA ALA A 58 -17.75 -1.05 20.23
C ALA A 58 -17.44 -2.25 19.32
N GLU A 59 -18.47 -2.93 18.82
CA GLU A 59 -18.32 -4.10 17.93
C GLU A 59 -17.86 -3.68 16.53
N ILE A 60 -18.44 -2.59 16.02
CA ILE A 60 -18.00 -1.88 14.83
C ILE A 60 -16.53 -1.47 14.95
N GLY A 61 -16.16 -0.81 16.06
CA GLY A 61 -14.78 -0.40 16.32
C GLY A 61 -13.81 -1.58 16.44
N PHE A 62 -14.23 -2.72 16.99
CA PHE A 62 -13.43 -3.94 17.05
C PHE A 62 -13.22 -4.56 15.66
N LEU A 63 -14.28 -4.64 14.83
CA LEU A 63 -14.15 -5.10 13.45
C LEU A 63 -13.21 -4.20 12.65
N TYR A 64 -13.33 -2.88 12.77
CA TYR A 64 -12.51 -1.95 11.98
C TYR A 64 -11.11 -1.74 12.52
N GLY A 65 -10.91 -1.76 13.83
CA GLY A 65 -9.60 -1.56 14.44
C GLY A 65 -8.82 -2.87 14.49
N THR A 66 -9.39 -3.89 15.14
CA THR A 66 -8.68 -5.13 15.45
C THR A 66 -8.56 -6.04 14.24
N ALA A 67 -9.61 -6.23 13.43
CA ALA A 67 -9.50 -7.11 12.26
C ALA A 67 -8.49 -6.54 11.23
N PHE A 68 -8.49 -5.23 11.02
CA PHE A 68 -7.52 -4.57 10.14
C PHE A 68 -6.10 -4.66 10.69
N ALA A 69 -5.89 -4.43 11.99
CA ALA A 69 -4.58 -4.56 12.62
C ALA A 69 -4.04 -5.99 12.52
N VAL A 70 -4.87 -7.01 12.78
CA VAL A 70 -4.50 -8.42 12.67
C VAL A 70 -4.20 -8.78 11.22
N PHE A 71 -5.03 -8.35 10.27
CA PHE A 71 -4.79 -8.61 8.85
C PHE A 71 -3.46 -8.00 8.38
N TYR A 72 -3.19 -6.73 8.73
CA TYR A 72 -1.91 -6.08 8.38
C TYR A 72 -0.73 -6.69 9.13
N ALA A 73 -0.88 -7.17 10.35
CA ALA A 73 0.19 -7.87 11.05
C ALA A 73 0.50 -9.21 10.37
N VAL A 74 -0.52 -10.01 10.05
CA VAL A 74 -0.36 -11.35 9.48
C VAL A 74 0.15 -11.29 8.05
N PHE A 75 -0.34 -10.38 7.22
CA PHE A 75 0.07 -10.28 5.81
C PHE A 75 1.18 -9.25 5.57
N GLY A 76 1.17 -8.12 6.29
CA GLY A 76 2.14 -7.06 6.14
C GLY A 76 3.53 -7.41 6.67
N LEU A 77 3.65 -8.13 7.79
CA LEU A 77 4.97 -8.54 8.33
C LEU A 77 5.70 -9.52 7.39
N PRO A 78 5.07 -10.58 6.85
CA PRO A 78 5.72 -11.45 5.88
C PRO A 78 6.03 -10.76 4.56
N LEU A 79 5.09 -9.97 4.00
CA LEU A 79 5.32 -9.27 2.73
C LEU A 79 6.43 -8.23 2.85
N GLY A 80 6.51 -7.52 3.98
CA GLY A 80 7.62 -6.59 4.26
C GLY A 80 8.97 -7.29 4.49
N ARG A 81 8.96 -8.60 4.77
CA ARG A 81 10.19 -9.41 4.87
C ARG A 81 10.63 -9.99 3.51
N LEU A 82 9.71 -10.09 2.55
CA LEU A 82 9.95 -10.64 1.21
C LEU A 82 10.24 -9.57 0.15
N ALA A 83 9.85 -8.32 0.41
CA ALA A 83 10.18 -7.14 -0.40
C ALA A 83 11.58 -6.60 -0.09
#